data_AF-A0A258JYH9-F1
#
_entry.id   AF-A0A258JYH9-F1
#
_cell.length_a   1.000
_cell.length_b   1.000
_cell.length_c   1.000
_cell.angle_alpha   90.00
_cell.angle_beta   90.00
_cell.angle_gamma   90.00
#
_symmetry.space_group_name_H-M   'P 1'
#
loop_
_entity.id
_entity.type
_entity.pdbx_description
1 polymer ?
#
loop_
_entity_poly.entity_id
_entity_poly.type
_entity_poly.pdbx_seq_one_letter_code
_entity_poly.pdbx_strand_id
1 'polypeptide(L)'
;MNEKNFEYLRDQVKYSGFGEGLEEALKEKLKEQQPEFKLNHQATYGDTTANVTLNFKKSEQSDMYFFNSYKMDLSKENTKESLEQTFYINKGNNITMKEAYNLMEGRAVNKDLTNKEGQVYNAWVQMDFKEADTNGNFKLNQYHQNYG
;
A
#
# COMPACT_ATOMS: atom_id res chain seq x y z
N MET A 1 -0.65 -18.24 -17.53
CA MET A 1 -0.55 -16.92 -16.87
C MET A 1 -0.59 -15.85 -17.95
N ASN A 2 -1.22 -14.71 -17.70
CA ASN A 2 -1.17 -13.56 -18.60
C ASN A 2 0.16 -12.79 -18.39
N GLU A 3 1.11 -12.93 -19.32
CA GLU A 3 2.46 -12.35 -19.19
C GLU A 3 2.46 -10.83 -19.05
N LYS A 4 1.62 -10.12 -19.84
CA LYS A 4 1.51 -8.66 -19.74
C LYS A 4 0.98 -8.21 -18.38
N ASN A 5 0.04 -8.96 -17.81
CA ASN A 5 -0.49 -8.66 -16.49
C ASN A 5 0.55 -8.97 -15.38
N PHE A 6 1.34 -10.03 -15.54
CA PHE A 6 2.46 -10.30 -14.64
C PHE A 6 3.50 -9.18 -14.65
N GLU A 7 3.95 -8.72 -15.83
CA GLU A 7 4.89 -7.60 -15.95
C GLU A 7 4.35 -6.33 -15.30
N TYR A 8 3.08 -6.00 -15.56
CA TYR A 8 2.41 -4.85 -14.95
C TYR A 8 2.38 -4.95 -13.41
N LEU A 9 1.97 -6.11 -12.87
CA LEU A 9 1.88 -6.31 -11.42
C LEU A 9 3.26 -6.30 -10.76
N ARG A 10 4.27 -6.91 -11.40
CA ARG A 10 5.66 -6.85 -10.93
C ARG A 10 6.12 -5.41 -10.77
N ASP A 11 5.97 -4.62 -11.83
CA ASP A 11 6.43 -3.23 -11.82
C ASP A 11 5.63 -2.42 -10.79
N GLN A 12 4.31 -2.64 -10.70
CA GLN A 12 3.46 -1.99 -9.70
C GLN A 12 3.90 -2.31 -8.27
N VAL A 13 4.21 -3.58 -7.95
CA VAL A 13 4.72 -4.00 -6.64
C VAL A 13 6.07 -3.33 -6.35
N LYS A 14 7.00 -3.36 -7.32
CA LYS A 14 8.33 -2.73 -7.19
C LYS A 14 8.21 -1.24 -6.88
N TYR A 15 7.45 -0.50 -7.68
CA TYR A 15 7.29 0.94 -7.53
C TYR A 15 6.34 1.36 -6.39
N SER A 16 5.60 0.42 -5.80
CA SER A 16 4.85 0.66 -4.55
C SER A 16 5.74 0.61 -3.30
N GLY A 17 7.05 0.45 -3.46
CA GLY A 17 8.03 0.51 -2.38
C GLY A 17 8.42 -0.85 -1.80
N PHE A 18 8.01 -1.95 -2.43
CA PHE A 18 8.41 -3.32 -2.03
C PHE A 18 9.69 -3.81 -2.72
N GLY A 19 10.20 -3.05 -3.69
CA GLY A 19 11.46 -3.34 -4.37
C GLY A 19 11.42 -4.62 -5.20
N GLU A 20 12.56 -5.29 -5.28
CA GLU A 20 12.73 -6.56 -5.97
C GLU A 20 12.66 -7.72 -4.96
N GLY A 21 12.25 -8.91 -5.41
CA GLY A 21 12.24 -10.13 -4.58
C GLY A 21 10.88 -10.81 -4.39
N LEU A 22 9.78 -10.14 -4.75
CA LEU A 22 8.43 -10.76 -4.77
C LEU A 22 8.06 -11.35 -6.15
N GLU A 23 8.95 -11.25 -7.12
CA GLU A 23 8.72 -11.60 -8.53
C GLU A 23 8.34 -13.07 -8.74
N GLU A 24 9.17 -13.99 -8.25
CA GLU A 24 8.92 -15.42 -8.43
C GLU A 24 7.67 -15.86 -7.66
N ALA A 25 7.47 -15.38 -6.43
CA ALA A 25 6.28 -15.67 -5.64
C ALA A 25 5.00 -15.15 -6.33
N LEU A 26 5.03 -13.93 -6.89
CA LEU A 26 3.94 -13.38 -7.68
C LEU A 26 3.65 -14.26 -8.91
N LYS A 27 4.70 -14.65 -9.64
CA LYS A 27 4.60 -15.49 -10.83
C LYS A 27 3.97 -16.85 -10.51
N GLU A 28 4.39 -17.49 -9.42
CA GLU A 28 3.82 -18.75 -8.95
C GLU A 28 2.34 -18.59 -8.61
N LYS A 29 1.98 -17.57 -7.83
CA LYS A 29 0.57 -17.32 -7.47
C LYS A 29 -0.33 -17.03 -8.66
N LEU A 30 0.16 -16.32 -9.67
CA LEU A 30 -0.59 -16.10 -10.91
C LEU A 30 -0.75 -17.38 -11.75
N LYS A 31 0.17 -18.35 -11.66
CA LYS A 31 0.03 -19.66 -12.32
C LYS A 31 -1.00 -20.55 -11.62
N GLU A 32 -1.19 -20.41 -10.30
CA GLU A 32 -2.21 -21.15 -9.53
C GLU A 32 -3.65 -20.74 -9.91
N GLN A 33 -3.84 -19.55 -10.49
CA GLN A 33 -5.15 -19.03 -10.95
C GLN A 33 -6.25 -18.95 -9.88
N GLN A 34 -5.87 -18.81 -8.60
CA GLN A 34 -6.84 -18.60 -7.52
C GLN A 34 -7.57 -17.26 -7.66
N PRO A 35 -8.86 -17.13 -7.30
CA PRO A 35 -9.60 -15.86 -7.42
C PRO A 35 -8.94 -14.72 -6.65
N GLU A 36 -8.31 -15.03 -5.52
CA GLU A 36 -7.62 -14.09 -4.66
C GLU A 36 -6.35 -14.75 -4.11
N PHE A 37 -5.29 -13.98 -3.91
CA PHE A 37 -4.09 -14.44 -3.23
C PHE A 37 -3.37 -13.29 -2.53
N LYS A 38 -2.42 -13.66 -1.67
CA LYS A 38 -1.62 -12.71 -0.89
C LYS A 38 -0.14 -12.97 -1.06
N LEU A 39 0.66 -11.90 -0.98
CA LEU A 39 2.12 -11.99 -0.84
C LEU A 39 2.53 -11.28 0.44
N ASN A 40 3.48 -11.85 1.17
CA ASN A 40 3.98 -11.28 2.41
C ASN A 40 5.35 -10.64 2.17
N HIS A 41 5.59 -9.53 2.85
CA HIS A 41 6.86 -8.83 2.87
C HIS A 41 7.14 -8.35 4.29
N GLN A 42 8.40 -8.20 4.65
CA GLN A 42 8.82 -7.69 5.95
C GLN A 42 9.99 -6.74 5.76
N ALA A 43 9.96 -5.62 6.48
CA ALA A 43 11.10 -4.73 6.61
C ALA A 43 11.32 -4.35 8.08
N THR A 44 12.57 -4.15 8.45
CA THR A 44 12.96 -3.73 9.79
C THR A 44 13.66 -2.36 9.70
N TYR A 45 13.22 -1.43 10.54
CA TYR A 45 13.74 -0.07 10.65
C TYR A 45 14.13 0.20 12.11
N GLY A 46 15.41 -0.01 12.43
CA GLY A 46 15.87 0.08 13.82
C GLY A 46 15.20 -0.99 14.68
N ASP A 47 14.47 -0.57 15.71
CA ASP A 47 13.70 -1.41 16.64
C ASP A 47 12.26 -1.68 16.17
N THR A 48 11.90 -1.23 14.97
CA THR A 48 10.53 -1.34 14.44
C THR A 48 10.47 -2.34 13.30
N THR A 49 9.53 -3.27 13.35
CA THR A 49 9.25 -4.25 12.28
C THR A 49 7.93 -3.92 11.59
N ALA A 50 7.96 -3.82 10.27
CA ALA A 50 6.79 -3.66 9.42
C ALA A 50 6.50 -4.99 8.71
N ASN A 51 5.44 -5.69 9.14
CA ASN A 51 4.91 -6.87 8.47
C ASN A 51 3.85 -6.44 7.46
N VAL A 52 4.03 -6.78 6.18
CA VAL A 52 3.16 -6.30 5.10
C VAL A 52 2.54 -7.47 4.36
N THR A 53 1.22 -7.40 4.20
CA THR A 53 0.43 -8.36 3.41
C THR A 53 -0.16 -7.66 2.19
N LEU A 54 0.32 -7.99 1.00
CA LEU A 54 -0.17 -7.48 -0.28
C LEU A 54 -1.34 -8.33 -0.75
N ASN A 55 -2.46 -7.71 -1.13
CA ASN A 55 -3.69 -8.38 -1.53
C ASN A 55 -3.94 -8.25 -3.03
N PHE A 56 -4.10 -9.40 -3.70
CA PHE A 56 -4.35 -9.49 -5.14
C PHE A 56 -5.67 -10.19 -5.41
N LYS A 57 -6.39 -9.74 -6.43
CA LYS A 57 -7.68 -10.33 -6.85
C LYS A 57 -7.79 -10.40 -8.36
N LYS A 58 -8.32 -11.51 -8.87
CA LYS A 58 -8.70 -11.68 -10.27
C LYS A 58 -9.98 -10.88 -10.56
N SER A 59 -10.02 -10.25 -11.73
CA SER A 59 -11.24 -9.64 -12.26
C SER A 59 -12.33 -10.70 -12.45
N GLU A 60 -13.57 -10.36 -12.13
CA GLU A 60 -14.74 -11.18 -12.48
C GLU A 60 -15.07 -11.08 -13.98
N GLN A 61 -14.55 -10.07 -14.67
CA GLN A 61 -14.88 -9.73 -16.06
C GLN A 61 -13.75 -10.04 -17.05
N SER A 62 -12.56 -10.42 -16.57
CA SER A 62 -11.39 -10.68 -17.41
C SER A 62 -10.37 -11.59 -16.74
N ASP A 63 -9.34 -12.00 -17.49
CA ASP A 63 -8.21 -12.76 -16.94
C ASP A 63 -7.14 -11.91 -16.24
N MET A 64 -7.44 -10.63 -15.94
CA MET A 64 -6.52 -9.74 -15.26
C MET A 64 -6.60 -9.89 -13.75
N TYR A 65 -5.45 -9.86 -13.10
CA TYR A 65 -5.30 -9.66 -11.66
C TYR A 65 -4.95 -8.21 -11.35
N PHE A 66 -5.38 -7.75 -10.18
CA PHE A 66 -5.10 -6.42 -9.66
C PHE A 66 -4.48 -6.51 -8.27
N PHE A 67 -3.44 -5.71 -8.04
CA PHE A 67 -2.95 -5.40 -6.70
C PHE A 67 -3.86 -4.33 -6.09
N ASN A 68 -4.71 -4.70 -5.13
CA ASN A 68 -5.80 -3.84 -4.66
C ASN A 68 -5.45 -3.05 -3.40
N SER A 69 -4.67 -3.65 -2.51
CA SER A 69 -4.29 -3.05 -1.24
C SER A 69 -3.13 -3.80 -0.62
N TYR A 70 -2.47 -3.17 0.34
CA TYR A 70 -1.61 -3.87 1.28
C TYR A 70 -1.96 -3.47 2.72
N LYS A 71 -1.90 -4.44 3.62
CA LYS A 71 -2.02 -4.20 5.07
C LYS A 71 -0.62 -4.14 5.66
N MET A 72 -0.31 -3.09 6.41
CA MET A 72 0.90 -2.98 7.21
C MET A 72 0.54 -3.15 8.69
N ASP A 73 1.26 -4.04 9.37
CA ASP A 73 1.30 -4.17 10.82
C ASP A 73 2.68 -3.69 11.27
N LEU A 74 2.68 -2.60 12.03
CA LEU A 74 3.88 -1.97 12.58
C LEU A 74 4.01 -2.31 14.06
N SER A 75 5.07 -3.03 14.41
CA SER A 75 5.37 -3.42 15.79
C SER A 75 6.74 -2.91 16.22
N LYS A 76 6.86 -2.46 17.47
CA LYS A 76 8.14 -2.05 18.07
C LYS A 76 8.65 -3.14 19.00
N GLU A 77 9.97 -3.33 19.02
CA GLU A 77 10.60 -4.23 19.97
C GLU A 77 10.25 -3.82 21.39
N ASN A 78 9.92 -4.81 22.23
CA ASN A 78 9.55 -4.62 23.64
C ASN A 78 8.21 -3.91 23.90
N THR A 79 7.38 -3.66 22.88
CA THR A 79 5.99 -3.22 23.07
C THR A 79 5.02 -4.32 22.64
N LYS A 80 3.92 -4.48 23.36
CA LYS A 80 2.82 -5.37 22.92
C LYS A 80 1.86 -4.70 21.93
N GLU A 81 2.00 -3.40 21.75
CA GLU A 81 1.17 -2.61 20.86
C GLU A 81 1.68 -2.75 19.43
N SER A 82 0.77 -3.10 18.52
CA SER A 82 0.98 -2.99 17.09
C SER A 82 -0.04 -2.04 16.50
N LEU A 83 0.38 -1.31 15.48
CA LEU A 83 -0.48 -0.42 14.70
C LEU A 83 -0.74 -1.08 13.36
N GLU A 84 -2.01 -1.28 13.04
CA GLU A 84 -2.41 -1.84 11.74
C GLU A 84 -3.05 -0.75 10.88
N GLN A 85 -2.68 -0.73 9.59
CA GLN A 85 -3.31 0.14 8.60
C GLN A 85 -3.35 -0.56 7.24
N THR A 86 -4.49 -0.48 6.56
CA THR A 86 -4.63 -0.91 5.17
C THR A 86 -4.51 0.27 4.23
N PHE A 87 -3.62 0.17 3.25
CA PHE A 87 -3.44 1.15 2.19
C PHE A 87 -3.96 0.58 0.87
N TYR A 88 -4.87 1.31 0.23
CA TYR A 88 -5.47 0.91 -1.04
C TYR A 88 -4.64 1.39 -2.22
N ILE A 89 -4.57 0.55 -3.25
CA ILE A 89 -3.85 0.80 -4.50
C ILE A 89 -4.87 1.18 -5.56
N ASN A 90 -4.73 2.40 -6.07
CA ASN A 90 -5.59 2.99 -7.08
C ASN A 90 -4.78 3.38 -8.32
N LYS A 91 -5.46 3.89 -9.35
CA LYS A 91 -4.86 4.46 -10.57
C LYS A 91 -4.23 5.84 -10.34
N GLY A 92 -3.56 6.04 -9.20
CA GLY A 92 -2.99 7.33 -8.78
C GLY A 92 -3.01 7.50 -7.26
N ASN A 93 -2.17 8.41 -6.75
CA ASN A 93 -2.11 8.79 -5.33
C ASN A 93 -1.79 7.66 -4.34
N ASN A 94 -1.13 6.59 -4.81
CA ASN A 94 -0.77 5.46 -3.96
C ASN A 94 0.21 5.89 -2.87
N ILE A 95 0.00 5.37 -1.66
CA ILE A 95 0.97 5.45 -0.58
C ILE A 95 1.93 4.27 -0.73
N THR A 96 3.21 4.56 -0.90
CA THR A 96 4.26 3.54 -0.94
C THR A 96 4.54 3.00 0.46
N MET A 97 5.18 1.84 0.57
CA MET A 97 5.53 1.24 1.85
C MET A 97 6.31 2.19 2.78
N LYS A 98 7.27 2.95 2.25
CA LYS A 98 8.05 3.92 3.04
C LYS A 98 7.20 5.07 3.58
N GLU A 99 6.23 5.52 2.79
CA GLU A 99 5.32 6.60 3.18
C GLU A 99 4.29 6.09 4.19
N ALA A 100 3.79 4.87 4.01
CA ALA A 100 2.94 4.21 4.99
C ALA A 100 3.65 4.11 6.35
N TYR A 101 4.90 3.65 6.38
CA TYR A 101 5.72 3.63 7.58
C TYR A 101 5.83 5.02 8.23
N ASN A 102 6.15 6.07 7.45
CA ASN A 102 6.24 7.43 7.97
C ASN A 102 4.91 7.91 8.56
N LEU A 103 3.79 7.68 7.87
CA LEU A 103 2.46 8.06 8.33
C LEU A 103 2.09 7.34 9.64
N MET A 104 2.38 6.05 9.73
CA MET A 104 2.13 5.22 10.91
C MET A 104 3.04 5.59 12.10
N GLU A 105 4.25 6.08 11.84
CA GLU A 105 5.13 6.72 12.84
C GLU A 105 4.71 8.17 13.19
N GLY A 106 3.58 8.65 12.65
CA GLY A 106 3.03 9.98 12.92
C GLY A 106 3.69 11.13 12.16
N ARG A 107 4.55 10.83 11.18
CA ARG A 107 5.20 11.82 10.33
C ARG A 107 4.32 12.17 9.14
N ALA A 108 4.32 13.43 8.75
CA ALA A 108 3.68 13.86 7.51
C ALA A 108 4.51 13.48 6.28
N VAL A 109 3.85 13.18 5.17
CA VAL A 109 4.45 12.86 3.87
C VAL A 109 4.09 13.95 2.87
N ASN A 110 5.11 14.60 2.28
CA ASN A 110 4.88 15.53 1.17
C ASN A 110 4.86 14.76 -0.15
N LYS A 111 3.82 14.95 -0.96
CA LYS A 111 3.68 14.27 -2.25
C LYS A 111 2.83 15.07 -3.23
N ASP A 112 3.10 14.87 -4.51
CA ASP A 112 2.23 15.27 -5.61
C ASP A 112 1.06 14.28 -5.78
N LEU A 113 -0.15 14.78 -5.57
CA LEU A 113 -1.42 14.08 -5.73
C LEU A 113 -2.12 14.57 -6.99
N THR A 114 -3.05 13.76 -7.51
CA THR A 114 -3.90 14.07 -8.66
C THR A 114 -5.35 14.19 -8.20
N ASN A 115 -6.03 15.28 -8.53
CA ASN A 115 -7.46 15.45 -8.22
C ASN A 115 -8.37 14.71 -9.22
N LYS A 116 -9.69 14.83 -9.07
CA LYS A 116 -10.66 14.14 -9.94
C LYS A 116 -10.60 14.64 -11.39
N GLU A 117 -10.14 15.87 -11.59
CA GLU A 117 -9.96 16.55 -12.86
C GLU A 117 -8.62 16.16 -13.54
N GLY A 118 -7.80 15.32 -12.90
CA GLY A 118 -6.50 14.91 -13.44
C GLY A 118 -5.38 15.94 -13.21
N GLN A 119 -5.64 17.01 -12.46
CA GLN A 119 -4.65 18.05 -12.15
C GLN A 119 -3.77 17.61 -11.00
N VAL A 120 -2.47 17.78 -11.17
CA VAL A 120 -1.47 17.50 -10.15
C VAL A 120 -1.36 18.67 -9.18
N TYR A 121 -1.33 18.38 -7.88
CA TYR A 121 -1.11 19.35 -6.82
C TYR A 121 -0.24 18.75 -5.71
N ASN A 122 0.57 19.57 -5.07
CA ASN A 122 1.40 19.15 -3.94
C ASN A 122 0.60 19.25 -2.63
N ALA A 123 0.71 18.23 -1.79
CA ALA A 123 0.07 18.20 -0.48
C ALA A 123 0.93 17.50 0.57
N TRP A 124 0.73 17.90 1.82
CA TRP A 124 1.15 17.11 2.98
C TRP A 124 0.03 16.16 3.37
N VAL A 125 0.35 14.88 3.48
CA VAL A 125 -0.54 13.84 3.98
C VAL A 125 -0.14 13.51 5.41
N GLN A 126 -1.11 13.45 6.32
CA GLN A 126 -0.89 13.08 7.72
C GLN A 126 -1.98 12.11 8.20
N MET A 127 -1.58 11.13 9.00
CA MET A 127 -2.51 10.20 9.65
C MET A 127 -3.17 10.86 10.86
N ASP A 128 -4.49 10.73 10.97
CA ASP A 128 -5.27 11.17 12.12
C ASP A 128 -5.58 9.98 13.03
N PHE A 129 -4.79 9.83 14.09
CA PHE A 129 -4.94 8.73 15.06
C PHE A 129 -6.19 8.84 15.95
N LYS A 130 -7.00 9.88 15.81
CA LYS A 130 -8.23 10.07 16.59
C LYS A 130 -9.47 9.59 15.85
N GLU A 131 -9.41 9.49 14.53
CA GLU A 131 -10.53 9.08 13.67
C GLU A 131 -10.19 7.79 12.93
N ALA A 132 -10.77 6.68 13.39
CA ALA A 132 -10.71 5.39 12.71
C ALA A 132 -12.05 5.06 12.02
N ASP A 133 -11.97 4.46 10.84
CA ASP A 133 -13.15 3.93 10.13
C ASP A 133 -13.65 2.62 10.76
N THR A 134 -14.74 2.07 10.22
CA THR A 134 -15.35 0.81 10.71
C THR A 134 -14.44 -0.41 10.57
N ASN A 135 -13.40 -0.34 9.74
CA ASN A 135 -12.41 -1.40 9.55
C ASN A 135 -11.15 -1.17 10.40
N GLY A 136 -11.13 -0.14 11.24
CA GLY A 136 -10.01 0.23 12.08
C GLY A 136 -8.90 1.03 11.38
N ASN A 137 -9.10 1.45 10.13
CA ASN A 137 -8.12 2.29 9.44
C ASN A 137 -8.24 3.75 9.91
N PHE A 138 -7.11 4.35 10.26
CA PHE A 138 -7.03 5.77 10.56
C PHE A 138 -7.22 6.61 9.29
N LYS A 139 -7.88 7.74 9.44
CA LYS A 139 -8.08 8.72 8.38
C LYS A 139 -6.76 9.36 7.96
N LEU A 140 -6.63 9.66 6.67
CA LEU A 140 -5.52 10.43 6.11
C LEU A 140 -6.01 11.83 5.73
N ASN A 141 -5.52 12.85 6.43
CA ASN A 141 -5.78 14.25 6.12
C ASN A 141 -4.78 14.76 5.08
N GLN A 142 -5.24 15.66 4.21
CA GLN A 142 -4.43 16.28 3.16
C GLN A 142 -4.43 17.79 3.34
N TYR A 143 -3.25 18.40 3.34
CA TYR A 143 -3.07 19.84 3.51
C TYR A 143 -2.34 20.39 2.27
N HIS A 144 -3.00 21.25 1.52
CA HIS A 144 -2.48 21.87 0.30
C HIS A 144 -2.69 23.38 0.30
N GLN A 145 -2.05 24.13 -0.60
CA GLN A 145 -2.11 25.61 -0.60
C GLN A 145 -3.52 26.20 -0.67
N ASN A 146 -4.46 25.50 -1.31
CA ASN A 146 -5.87 25.93 -1.38
C ASN A 146 -6.74 25.43 -0.20
N TYR A 147 -6.14 24.88 0.85
CA TYR A 147 -6.84 24.40 2.03
C TYR A 147 -6.98 25.60 2.99
N GLY A 148 -8.13 26.27 2.92
CA GLY A 148 -8.54 27.35 3.82
C GLY A 148 -9.77 26.95 4.61
#